data_AF-A0A1H5WEA6-F1
#
_entry.id   AF-A0A1H5WEA6-F1
#
_cell.length_a   1.000
_cell.length_b   1.000
_cell.length_c   1.000
_cell.angle_alpha   90.00
_cell.angle_beta   90.00
_cell.angle_gamma   90.00
#
_symmetry.space_group_name_H-M   'P 1'
#
loop_
_entity.id
_entity.type
_entity.pdbx_description
1 polymer ?
#
loop_
_entity_poly.entity_id
_entity_poly.type
_entity_poly.pdbx_seq_one_letter_code
_entity_poly.pdbx_strand_id
1 'polypeptide(L)'
;MENSTVERPARHTDNNANRTEYYVSLTVAIVIGLVGVFIRFVPDVIPALDQMASIFSWIANIAIIIASYLAFKIVFAILGFSKK
;
A
#
# COMPACT_ATOMS: atom_id res chain seq x y z
N MET A 1 29.41 39.49 21.05
CA MET A 1 28.69 38.37 21.68
C MET A 1 28.63 37.27 20.64
N GLU A 2 29.44 36.24 20.81
CA GLU A 2 29.48 35.09 19.91
C GLU A 2 28.17 34.32 20.09
N ASN A 3 27.34 34.31 19.04
CA ASN A 3 26.09 33.55 19.04
C ASN A 3 26.44 32.08 18.78
N SER A 4 26.82 31.37 19.84
CA SER A 4 27.02 29.93 19.81
C SER A 4 25.65 29.25 19.71
N THR A 5 25.10 29.22 18.50
CA THR A 5 24.02 28.29 18.16
C THR A 5 24.57 26.88 18.33
N VAL A 6 24.35 26.29 19.50
CA VAL A 6 24.63 24.88 19.77
C VAL A 6 23.83 24.09 18.74
N GLU A 7 24.50 23.61 17.69
CA GLU A 7 23.88 22.72 16.71
C GLU A 7 23.37 21.51 17.48
N ARG A 8 22.05 21.39 17.59
CA ARG A 8 21.44 20.20 18.18
C ARG A 8 21.88 19.03 17.32
N PRO A 9 22.47 17.96 17.89
CA PRO A 9 22.86 16.79 17.11
C PRO A 9 21.61 16.33 16.36
N ALA A 10 21.75 16.11 15.04
CA ALA A 10 20.67 15.63 14.20
C ALA A 10 20.06 14.41 14.89
N ARG A 11 18.83 14.58 15.41
CA ARG A 11 18.15 13.52 16.14
C ARG A 11 17.78 12.50 15.09
N HIS A 12 18.63 11.50 14.87
CA HIS A 12 18.27 10.27 14.18
C HIS A 12 17.25 9.56 15.08
N THR A 13 16.01 10.06 15.04
CA THR A 13 14.87 9.28 15.44
C THR A 13 14.81 8.14 14.44
N ASP A 14 15.15 6.95 14.90
CA ASP A 14 14.89 5.69 14.22
C ASP A 14 13.36 5.52 14.20
N ASN A 15 12.72 6.32 13.35
CA ASN A 15 11.28 6.47 13.28
C ASN A 15 10.77 5.26 12.52
N ASN A 16 10.21 4.28 13.24
CA ASN A 16 9.68 3.06 12.63
C ASN A 16 8.78 3.40 11.42
N ALA A 17 7.97 4.45 11.50
CA ALA A 17 7.12 4.89 10.40
C ALA A 17 7.88 5.33 9.14
N ASN A 18 9.13 5.79 9.25
CA ASN A 18 9.93 6.31 8.14
C ASN A 18 10.84 5.24 7.50
N ARG A 19 10.62 3.96 7.76
CA ARG A 19 11.42 2.88 7.15
C ARG A 19 11.01 2.68 5.69
N THR A 20 12.01 2.68 4.80
CA THR A 20 11.84 2.46 3.34
C THR A 20 11.04 1.21 3.02
N GLU A 21 11.24 0.13 3.79
CA GLU A 21 10.52 -1.13 3.64
C GLU A 21 8.99 -0.97 3.70
N TYR A 22 8.49 -0.09 4.58
CA TYR A 22 7.05 0.15 4.70
C TYR A 22 6.51 0.93 3.51
N TYR A 23 7.26 1.91 2.99
CA TYR A 23 6.86 2.63 1.78
C TYR A 23 6.80 1.69 0.57
N VAL A 24 7.84 0.89 0.35
CA VAL A 24 7.88 -0.06 -0.78
C VAL A 24 6.73 -1.07 -0.67
N SER A 25 6.52 -1.65 0.51
CA SER A 25 5.46 -2.62 0.74
C SER A 25 4.06 -2.01 0.56
N LEU A 26 3.86 -0.77 1.02
CA LEU A 26 2.58 -0.08 0.91
C LEU A 26 2.30 0.30 -0.55
N THR A 27 3.32 0.74 -1.29
CA THR A 27 3.22 0.97 -2.73
C THR A 27 2.81 -0.31 -3.47
N VAL A 28 3.41 -1.47 -3.15
CA VAL A 28 3.02 -2.75 -3.76
C VAL A 28 1.55 -3.06 -3.48
N ALA A 29 1.08 -2.89 -2.24
CA ALA A 29 -0.33 -3.12 -1.89
C ALA A 29 -1.27 -2.20 -2.69
N ILE A 30 -0.93 -0.92 -2.82
CA ILE A 30 -1.71 0.05 -3.60
C ILE A 30 -1.75 -0.34 -5.09
N VAL A 31 -0.62 -0.71 -5.68
CA VAL A 31 -0.54 -1.13 -7.09
C VAL A 31 -1.43 -2.35 -7.34
N ILE A 32 -1.41 -3.35 -6.46
CA ILE A 32 -2.30 -4.53 -6.56
C ILE A 32 -3.77 -4.09 -6.50
N GLY A 33 -4.12 -3.19 -5.59
CA GLY A 33 -5.48 -2.65 -5.47
C GLY A 33 -5.93 -1.93 -6.74
N LEU A 34 -5.08 -1.06 -7.29
CA LEU A 34 -5.35 -0.35 -8.54
C LEU A 34 -5.54 -1.33 -9.71
N VAL A 35 -4.65 -2.32 -9.86
CA VAL A 35 -4.79 -3.37 -10.87
C VAL A 35 -6.12 -4.09 -10.72
N GLY A 36 -6.53 -4.46 -9.50
CA GLY A 36 -7.84 -5.04 -9.23
C GLY A 36 -9.00 -4.15 -9.67
N VAL A 37 -8.93 -2.84 -9.40
CA VAL A 37 -9.93 -1.87 -9.87
C VAL A 37 -10.01 -1.85 -11.39
N PHE A 38 -8.88 -1.81 -12.10
CA PHE A 38 -8.88 -1.77 -13.57
C PHE A 38 -9.35 -3.08 -14.20
N ILE A 39 -8.98 -4.23 -13.64
CA ILE A 39 -9.42 -5.56 -14.11
C ILE A 39 -10.95 -5.64 -14.14
N ARG A 40 -11.63 -4.99 -13.19
CA ARG A 40 -13.10 -4.97 -13.14
C ARG A 40 -13.75 -4.41 -14.41
N PHE A 41 -13.09 -3.48 -15.10
CA PHE A 41 -13.61 -2.79 -16.28
C PHE A 41 -13.11 -3.39 -17.61
N VAL A 42 -12.33 -4.46 -17.57
CA VAL A 42 -11.84 -5.13 -18.80
C VAL A 42 -12.98 -5.62 -19.70
N PRO A 43 -14.06 -6.24 -19.19
CA PRO A 43 -15.21 -6.64 -20.03
C PRO A 43 -15.88 -5.46 -20.74
N ASP A 44 -15.95 -4.29 -20.07
CA ASP A 44 -16.57 -3.08 -20.62
C ASP A 44 -15.74 -2.48 -21.78
N VAL A 45 -14.41 -2.61 -21.71
CA VAL A 45 -13.48 -2.11 -22.74
C VAL A 45 -13.30 -3.11 -23.88
N ILE A 46 -13.43 -4.41 -23.59
CA ILE A 46 -13.23 -5.50 -24.56
C ILE A 46 -14.54 -6.29 -24.69
N PRO A 47 -15.46 -5.91 -25.60
CA PRO A 47 -16.79 -6.53 -25.69
C PRO A 47 -16.80 -8.04 -25.92
N ALA A 48 -15.74 -8.60 -26.53
CA ALA A 48 -15.60 -10.04 -26.71
C ALA A 48 -15.51 -10.83 -25.37
N LEU A 49 -15.18 -10.14 -24.27
CA LEU A 49 -15.02 -10.71 -22.93
C LEU A 49 -16.24 -10.46 -22.01
N ASP A 50 -17.32 -9.83 -22.51
CA ASP A 50 -18.50 -9.48 -21.70
C ASP A 50 -19.15 -10.70 -21.01
N GLN A 51 -19.21 -11.83 -21.70
CA GLN A 51 -19.67 -13.11 -21.15
C GLN A 51 -18.88 -13.59 -19.92
N MET A 52 -17.65 -13.08 -19.71
CA MET A 52 -16.78 -13.41 -18.58
C MET A 52 -16.83 -12.35 -17.47
N ALA A 53 -17.74 -11.36 -17.53
CA ALA A 53 -17.81 -10.25 -16.58
C ALA A 53 -17.84 -10.69 -15.11
N SER A 54 -18.50 -11.81 -14.82
CA SER A 54 -18.52 -12.40 -13.48
C SER A 54 -17.12 -12.79 -13.00
N ILE A 55 -16.33 -13.48 -13.84
CA ILE A 55 -14.96 -13.91 -13.53
C ILE A 55 -14.06 -12.71 -13.27
N PHE A 56 -14.14 -11.67 -14.10
CA PHE A 56 -13.39 -10.43 -13.90
C PHE A 56 -13.76 -9.73 -12.59
N SER A 57 -15.05 -9.72 -12.23
CA SER A 57 -15.53 -9.21 -10.94
C SER A 57 -14.98 -10.00 -9.75
N TRP A 58 -14.94 -11.34 -9.84
CA TRP A 58 -14.33 -12.18 -8.81
C TRP A 58 -12.83 -11.90 -8.63
N ILE A 59 -12.09 -11.81 -9.73
CA ILE A 59 -10.65 -11.51 -9.70
C ILE A 59 -10.42 -10.12 -9.09
N ALA A 60 -11.19 -9.12 -9.51
CA ALA A 60 -11.11 -7.77 -8.96
C ALA A 60 -11.37 -7.76 -7.44
N ASN A 61 -12.43 -8.44 -6.98
CA ASN A 61 -12.76 -8.50 -5.56
C ASN A 61 -11.65 -9.20 -4.75
N ILE A 62 -11.09 -10.31 -5.25
CA ILE A 62 -9.97 -11.01 -4.60
C ILE A 62 -8.74 -10.11 -4.53
N ALA A 63 -8.39 -9.41 -5.61
CA ALA A 63 -7.28 -8.47 -5.64
C ALA A 63 -7.46 -7.35 -4.60
N ILE A 64 -8.67 -6.79 -4.46
CA ILE A 64 -8.98 -5.77 -3.46
C ILE A 64 -8.87 -6.31 -2.04
N ILE A 65 -9.33 -7.53 -1.79
CA ILE A 65 -9.20 -8.18 -0.47
C ILE A 65 -7.71 -8.35 -0.12
N ILE A 66 -6.90 -8.85 -1.04
CA ILE A 66 -5.46 -9.05 -0.83
C ILE A 66 -4.76 -7.71 -0.60
N ALA A 67 -5.03 -6.71 -1.45
CA ALA A 67 -4.47 -5.37 -1.31
C ALA A 67 -4.83 -4.73 0.04
N SER A 68 -6.10 -4.84 0.45
CA SER A 68 -6.57 -4.31 1.74
C SER A 68 -5.88 -5.01 2.90
N TYR A 69 -5.81 -6.34 2.88
CA TYR A 69 -5.12 -7.12 3.91
C TYR A 69 -3.64 -6.70 4.04
N LEU A 70 -2.92 -6.57 2.92
CA LEU A 70 -1.53 -6.13 2.91
C LEU A 70 -1.37 -4.70 3.45
N ALA A 71 -2.19 -3.77 2.98
CA ALA A 71 -2.17 -2.38 3.43
C ALA A 71 -2.41 -2.28 4.94
N PHE A 72 -3.43 -2.95 5.47
CA PHE A 72 -3.69 -2.97 6.91
C PHE A 72 -2.55 -3.62 7.70
N LYS A 73 -2.00 -4.74 7.23
CA LYS A 73 -0.84 -5.38 7.86
C LYS A 73 0.34 -4.42 7.97
N ILE A 74 0.64 -3.65 6.92
CA ILE A 74 1.75 -2.69 6.90
C ILE A 74 1.45 -1.52 7.84
N VAL A 75 0.24 -0.97 7.80
CA VAL A 75 -0.17 0.11 8.71
C VAL A 75 -0.09 -0.32 10.17
N PHE A 76 -0.54 -1.53 10.51
CA PHE A 76 -0.41 -2.06 11.88
C PHE A 76 1.04 -2.29 12.30
N ALA A 77 1.93 -2.67 11.38
CA ALA A 77 3.36 -2.75 11.64
C ALA A 77 3.99 -1.37 11.90
N ILE A 78 3.61 -0.35 11.11
CA ILE A 78 4.02 1.05 11.32
C ILE A 78 3.59 1.55 12.70
N LEU A 79 2.34 1.29 13.08
CA LEU A 79 1.75 1.69 14.37
C LEU A 79 2.30 0.89 15.56
N GLY A 80 3.11 -0.14 15.32
CA GLY A 80 3.72 -0.95 16.38
C GLY A 80 2.76 -1.97 17.02
N PHE A 81 1.60 -2.23 16.41
CA PHE A 81 0.70 -3.32 16.82
C PHE A 81 1.26 -4.70 16.48
N SER A 82 2.25 -4.76 15.58
CA SER A 82 3.04 -5.96 15.30
C SER A 82 4.11 -6.19 16.37
N LYS A 83 3.73 -6.28 17.65
CA LYS A 83 4.63 -6.78 18.72
C LYS A 83 4.25 -8.22 19.05
N LYS A 84 5.04 -9.14 18.49
CA LYS A 84 5.12 -10.60 18.72
C LYS A 84 3.81 -11.39 18.70
#